data_AF-A0A8D0KVW3-F1
#
_entry.id   AF-A0A8D0KVW3-F1
#
_cell.length_a   1.000
_cell.length_b   1.000
_cell.length_c   1.000
_cell.angle_alpha   90.00
_cell.angle_beta   90.00
_cell.angle_gamma   90.00
#
_symmetry.space_group_name_H-M   'P 1'
#
loop_
_entity.id
_entity.type
_entity.pdbx_description
1 polymer ?
#
loop_
_entity_poly.entity_id
_entity_poly.type
_entity_poly.pdbx_seq_one_letter_code
_entity_poly.pdbx_strand_id
1 'polypeptide(L)'
;VLWSDTENVEERIAKEAEEERRQKLKAAENKAKIMEAFLKEKEKEVLQLQEEAKTFITPENLDARIEQCLDNPRNYNFAIDRDGRVVKRTVLA
;
A
#
# COMPACT_ATOMS: atom_id res chain seq x y z
N VAL A 1 -45.53 34.88 -20.54
CA VAL A 1 -45.75 33.51 -20.03
C VAL A 1 -44.73 32.57 -20.65
N LEU A 2 -44.82 32.26 -21.96
CA LEU A 2 -43.85 31.39 -22.68
C LEU A 2 -42.36 31.77 -22.52
N TRP A 3 -42.01 33.06 -22.60
CA TRP A 3 -40.62 33.53 -22.46
C TRP A 3 -40.03 33.32 -21.06
N SER A 4 -40.82 33.54 -20.01
CA SER A 4 -40.39 33.33 -18.63
C SER A 4 -40.29 31.83 -18.29
N ASP A 5 -41.14 31.00 -18.91
CA ASP A 5 -41.07 29.55 -18.77
C ASP A 5 -39.81 28.97 -19.44
N THR A 6 -39.37 29.53 -20.58
CA THR A 6 -38.11 29.13 -21.23
C THR A 6 -36.88 29.56 -20.44
N GLU A 7 -36.86 30.79 -19.92
CA GLU A 7 -35.75 31.29 -19.06
C GLU A 7 -35.58 30.42 -17.81
N ASN A 8 -36.68 30.02 -17.16
CA ASN A 8 -36.65 29.13 -16.00
C ASN A 8 -36.11 27.72 -16.31
N VAL A 9 -36.34 27.21 -17.52
CA VAL A 9 -35.80 25.91 -17.96
C VAL A 9 -34.30 26.02 -18.25
N GLU A 10 -33.87 27.10 -18.90
CA GLU A 10 -32.45 27.35 -19.18
C GLU A 10 -31.64 27.53 -17.89
N GLU A 11 -32.15 28.26 -16.90
CA GLU A 11 -31.50 28.40 -15.59
C GLU A 11 -31.33 27.06 -14.86
N ARG A 12 -32.34 26.18 -14.95
CA ARG A 12 -32.27 24.84 -14.35
C ARG A 12 -31.21 23.97 -15.02
N ILE A 13 -31.17 23.96 -16.35
CA ILE A 13 -30.16 23.20 -17.12
C ILE A 13 -28.76 23.72 -16.82
N ALA A 14 -28.58 25.04 -16.73
CA ALA A 14 -27.29 25.64 -16.40
C ALA A 14 -26.80 25.25 -14.99
N LYS A 15 -27.70 25.26 -14.00
CA LYS A 15 -27.38 24.81 -12.63
C LYS A 15 -27.03 23.33 -12.58
N GLU A 16 -27.82 22.48 -13.24
CA GLU A 16 -27.54 21.03 -13.33
C GLU A 16 -26.17 20.76 -13.99
N ALA A 17 -25.84 21.47 -15.07
CA ALA A 17 -24.55 21.36 -15.74
C ALA A 17 -23.37 21.83 -14.86
N GLU A 18 -23.56 22.90 -14.07
CA GLU A 18 -22.56 23.37 -13.12
C GLU A 18 -22.33 22.35 -11.99
N GLU A 19 -23.42 21.78 -11.46
CA GLU A 19 -23.34 20.75 -10.42
C GLU A 19 -22.66 19.48 -10.94
N GLU A 20 -23.01 19.03 -12.14
CA GLU A 20 -22.37 17.87 -12.77
C GLU A 20 -20.87 18.14 -12.99
N ARG A 21 -20.50 19.33 -13.45
CA ARG A 21 -19.11 19.74 -13.62
C ARG A 21 -18.37 19.72 -12.28
N ARG A 22 -18.98 20.25 -11.21
CA ARG A 22 -18.41 20.25 -9.86
C ARG A 22 -18.24 18.83 -9.31
N GLN A 23 -19.20 17.94 -9.55
CA GLN A 23 -19.10 16.54 -9.14
C GLN A 23 -17.99 15.82 -9.90
N LYS A 24 -17.87 16.02 -11.22
CA LYS A 24 -16.80 15.46 -12.05
C LYS A 24 -15.41 15.92 -11.57
N LEU A 25 -15.26 17.22 -11.26
CA LEU A 25 -14.01 17.75 -10.71
C LEU A 25 -13.65 17.12 -9.37
N LYS A 26 -14.59 17.04 -8.43
CA LYS A 26 -14.37 16.38 -7.13
C LYS A 26 -14.00 14.90 -7.27
N ALA A 27 -14.66 14.19 -8.19
CA ALA A 27 -14.35 12.79 -8.46
C ALA A 27 -12.94 12.62 -9.05
N ALA A 28 -12.54 13.50 -9.97
CA ALA A 28 -11.20 13.50 -10.54
C ALA A 28 -10.12 13.79 -9.49
N GLU A 29 -10.33 14.79 -8.64
CA GLU A 29 -9.43 15.12 -7.52
C GLU A 29 -9.28 13.96 -6.53
N ASN A 30 -10.40 13.34 -6.13
CA ASN A 30 -10.35 12.19 -5.24
C ASN A 30 -9.61 10.99 -5.87
N LYS A 31 -9.86 10.73 -7.16
CA LYS A 31 -9.15 9.68 -7.89
C LYS A 31 -7.66 9.96 -7.97
N ALA A 32 -7.26 11.20 -8.22
CA ALA A 32 -5.86 11.62 -8.24
C ALA A 32 -5.18 11.39 -6.88
N LYS A 33 -5.83 11.79 -5.78
CA LYS A 33 -5.31 11.58 -4.42
C LYS A 33 -5.14 10.10 -4.07
N ILE A 34 -6.12 9.27 -4.41
CA ILE A 34 -6.04 7.81 -4.16
C ILE A 34 -4.89 7.21 -4.97
N MET A 35 -4.75 7.61 -6.24
CA MET A 35 -3.67 7.13 -7.09
C MET A 35 -2.29 7.55 -6.57
N GLU A 36 -2.14 8.80 -6.14
CA GLU A 36 -0.89 9.31 -5.57
C GLU A 36 -0.50 8.54 -4.30
N ALA A 37 -1.45 8.32 -3.39
CA ALA A 37 -1.22 7.54 -2.18
C ALA A 37 -0.79 6.10 -2.49
N PHE A 38 -1.46 5.46 -3.45
CA PHE A 38 -1.13 4.11 -3.90
C PHE A 38 0.27 4.04 -4.53
N LEU A 39 0.62 4.99 -5.40
CA LEU A 39 1.94 5.05 -6.03
C LEU A 39 3.04 5.21 -4.99
N LYS A 40 2.83 6.08 -3.99
CA LYS A 40 3.79 6.31 -2.91
C LYS A 40 3.98 5.06 -2.04
N GLU A 41 2.91 4.32 -1.76
CA GLU A 41 2.99 3.05 -1.04
C GLU A 41 3.78 2.01 -1.84
N LYS A 42 3.51 1.89 -3.14
CA LYS A 42 4.23 0.97 -4.02
C LYS A 42 5.69 1.32 -4.20
N GLU A 43 6.03 2.61 -4.27
CA GLU A 43 7.42 3.06 -4.30
C GLU A 43 8.16 2.64 -3.03
N LYS A 44 7.53 2.79 -1.86
CA LYS A 44 8.11 2.33 -0.59
C LYS A 44 8.33 0.82 -0.57
N GLU A 45 7.37 0.03 -1.05
CA GLU A 45 7.53 -1.43 -1.17
C GLU A 45 8.71 -1.81 -2.07
N VAL A 46 8.85 -1.15 -3.22
CA VAL A 46 9.97 -1.39 -4.16
C VAL A 46 11.31 -1.05 -3.52
N LEU A 47 11.41 0.09 -2.83
CA LEU A 47 12.65 0.47 -2.12
C LEU A 47 13.01 -0.55 -1.03
N GLN A 48 12.02 -1.01 -0.26
CA GLN A 48 12.25 -2.04 0.75
C GLN A 48 12.77 -3.34 0.12
N LEU A 49 12.15 -3.79 -0.97
CA LEU A 49 12.59 -5.00 -1.69
C LEU A 49 13.99 -4.84 -2.28
N GLN A 50 14.36 -3.65 -2.77
CA GLN A 50 15.72 -3.38 -3.26
C GLN A 50 16.76 -3.53 -2.16
N GLU A 51 16.46 -3.09 -0.94
CA GLU A 51 17.35 -3.27 0.21
C GLU A 51 17.42 -4.73 0.65
N GLU A 52 16.29 -5.43 0.74
CA GLU A 52 16.24 -6.85 1.10
C GLU A 52 16.98 -7.73 0.09
N ALA A 53 16.87 -7.41 -1.21
CA ALA A 53 17.52 -8.14 -2.29
C ALA A 53 19.05 -8.15 -2.19
N LYS A 54 19.67 -7.15 -1.54
CA LYS A 54 21.12 -7.14 -1.28
C LYS A 54 21.57 -8.31 -0.39
N THR A 55 20.65 -8.90 0.38
CA THR A 55 20.94 -10.01 1.30
C THR A 55 20.72 -11.39 0.68
N PHE A 56 20.26 -11.43 -0.59
CA PHE A 56 19.99 -12.69 -1.28
C PHE A 56 21.26 -13.50 -1.50
N ILE A 57 21.07 -14.82 -1.55
CA ILE A 57 22.14 -15.74 -1.88
C ILE A 57 22.32 -15.70 -3.40
N THR A 58 23.54 -15.42 -3.84
CA THR A 58 23.96 -15.43 -5.24
C THR A 58 25.07 -16.47 -5.39
N PRO A 59 25.37 -16.93 -6.62
CA PRO A 59 26.47 -17.88 -6.83
C PRO A 59 27.80 -17.43 -6.23
N GLU A 60 28.06 -16.11 -6.20
CA GLU A 60 29.30 -15.52 -5.70
C GLU A 60 29.40 -15.54 -4.17
N ASN A 61 28.28 -15.52 -3.45
CA ASN A 61 28.26 -15.51 -1.99
C ASN A 61 27.82 -16.84 -1.35
N LEU A 62 27.52 -17.86 -2.17
CA LEU A 62 26.92 -19.11 -1.73
C LEU A 62 27.73 -19.83 -0.66
N ASP A 63 29.02 -20.11 -0.92
CA ASP A 63 29.86 -20.88 0.01
C ASP A 63 30.00 -20.17 1.37
N ALA A 64 30.22 -18.85 1.34
CA ALA A 64 30.31 -18.04 2.56
C ALA A 64 28.99 -18.04 3.36
N ARG A 65 27.83 -18.08 2.67
CA ARG A 65 26.52 -18.14 3.32
C ARG A 65 26.23 -19.51 3.90
N ILE A 66 26.74 -20.59 3.30
CA ILE A 66 26.64 -21.94 3.85
C ILE A 66 27.40 -22.02 5.18
N GLU A 67 28.68 -21.65 5.21
CA GLU A 67 29.50 -21.67 6.43
C GLU A 67 28.87 -20.82 7.55
N GLN A 68 28.43 -19.60 7.23
CA GLN A 68 27.74 -18.74 8.19
C GLN A 68 26.48 -19.40 8.79
N CYS A 69 25.71 -20.15 8.00
CA CYS A 69 24.51 -20.82 8.47
C CYS A 69 24.82 -22.05 9.33
N LEU A 70 25.94 -22.73 9.07
CA LEU A 70 26.41 -23.84 9.90
C LEU A 70 26.89 -23.35 11.27
N ASP A 71 27.60 -22.22 11.30
CA ASP A 71 28.11 -21.61 12.55
C ASP A 71 27.00 -20.96 13.39
N ASN A 72 25.92 -20.50 12.74
CA ASN A 72 24.83 -19.79 13.41
C ASN A 72 23.47 -20.46 13.15
N PRO A 73 23.20 -21.62 13.80
CA PRO A 73 21.90 -22.24 13.70
C PRO A 73 20.82 -21.29 14.24
N ARG A 74 19.63 -21.32 13.63
CA ARG A 74 18.47 -20.55 14.09
C ARG A 74 17.39 -21.47 14.64
N ASN A 75 16.85 -21.12 15.81
CA ASN A 75 15.77 -21.85 16.44
C ASN A 75 14.49 -21.02 16.42
N TYR A 76 13.49 -21.57 15.75
CA TYR A 76 12.17 -20.97 15.64
C TYR A 76 11.16 -21.56 16.64
N ASN A 77 11.59 -22.42 17.56
CA ASN A 77 10.71 -22.99 18.58
C ASN A 77 10.38 -21.95 19.65
N PHE A 78 9.08 -21.71 19.82
CA PHE A 78 8.54 -20.92 20.91
C PHE A 78 7.27 -21.55 21.47
N ALA A 79 7.01 -21.32 22.75
CA ALA A 79 5.78 -21.75 23.42
C ALA A 79 4.83 -20.56 23.57
N ILE A 80 3.53 -20.83 23.47
CA ILE A 80 2.45 -19.86 23.62
C ILE A 80 1.55 -20.30 24.79
N ASP A 81 1.07 -19.37 25.60
CA ASP A 81 0.06 -19.64 26.64
C ASP A 81 -1.38 -19.64 26.08
N ARG A 82 -2.37 -19.85 26.96
CA ARG A 82 -3.79 -19.86 26.58
C ARG A 82 -4.31 -18.49 26.09
N ASP A 83 -3.61 -17.41 26.43
CA ASP A 83 -3.96 -16.04 26.03
C ASP A 83 -3.25 -15.63 24.72
N GLY A 84 -2.50 -16.54 24.10
CA GLY A 84 -1.80 -16.28 22.84
C GLY A 84 -0.44 -15.58 23.02
N ARG A 85 0.10 -15.48 24.24
CA ARG A 85 1.37 -14.80 24.51
C ARG A 85 2.54 -15.78 24.41
N VAL A 86 3.65 -15.33 23.83
CA VAL A 86 4.88 -16.12 23.76
C VAL A 86 5.53 -16.17 25.14
N VAL A 87 5.61 -17.37 25.74
CA VAL A 87 6.11 -17.59 27.11
C VAL A 87 7.52 -18.16 27.19
N LYS A 88 8.05 -18.73 26.10
CA LYS A 88 9.43 -19.20 26.02
C LYS A 88 9.91 -19.20 24.58
N ARG A 89 11.13 -18.75 24.33
CA ARG A 89 11.89 -19.03 23.11
C ARG A 89 13.02 -19.99 23.46
N THR A 90 13.17 -21.05 22.70
CA THR A 90 14.27 -22.00 22.93
C THR A 90 15.56 -21.40 22.37
N VAL A 91 16.53 -21.15 23.23
CA VAL A 91 17.89 -20.75 22.82
C VAL A 91 18.65 -21.98 22.30
N LEU A 92 19.46 -21.76 21.26
CA LEU A 92 20.46 -22.75 20.84
C LEU A 92 21.66 -22.63 21.77
N ALA A 93 22.17 -23.78 22.21
CA ALA A 93 23.36 -23.90 23.04
C ALA A 93 24.63 -23.83 22.18
#